data_AF-A0A3N0CGR9-F1
#
_entry.id   AF-A0A3N0CGR9-F1
#
_cell.length_a   1.000
_cell.length_b   1.000
_cell.length_c   1.000
_cell.angle_alpha   90.00
_cell.angle_beta   90.00
_cell.angle_gamma   90.00
#
_symmetry.space_group_name_H-M   'P 1'
#
loop_
_entity.id
_entity.type
_entity.pdbx_description
1 polymer ?
#
loop_
_entity_poly.entity_id
_entity_poly.type
_entity_poly.pdbx_seq_one_letter_code
_entity_poly.pdbx_strand_id
1 'polypeptide(L)'
;MNASSWPRPTLTLSLVLVVLVGVSYGVLFPDRTDYLGHFLAGAGGTFWLLAIVVELDRNSRWPVVYGVLAAVLLGVFTEATVFRLAEFDPVDLANQSLGAVFAGFGMVDGRPYDRSAGIAGVAGLALLVAGFAYAFS
;
A
#
# COMPACT_ATOMS: atom_id res chain seq x y z
N MET A 1 -19.50 19.16 -9.89
CA MET A 1 -19.99 18.82 -8.54
C MET A 1 -18.82 19.05 -7.59
N ASN A 2 -18.97 19.90 -6.57
CA ASN A 2 -17.88 20.20 -5.64
C ASN A 2 -17.62 18.96 -4.77
N ALA A 3 -16.54 18.22 -5.05
CA ALA A 3 -16.09 17.16 -4.16
C ALA A 3 -15.73 17.79 -2.81
N SER A 4 -16.17 17.18 -1.71
CA SER A 4 -15.85 17.70 -0.37
C SER A 4 -14.33 17.75 -0.17
N SER A 5 -13.85 18.75 0.56
CA SER A 5 -12.42 18.88 0.90
C SER A 5 -11.92 17.81 1.87
N TRP A 6 -12.78 16.96 2.42
CA TRP A 6 -12.41 15.86 3.31
C TRP A 6 -12.19 14.56 2.54
N PRO A 7 -11.16 13.75 2.89
CA PRO A 7 -11.04 12.39 2.38
C PRO A 7 -12.27 11.57 2.77
N ARG A 8 -12.63 10.61 1.91
CA ARG A 8 -13.73 9.68 2.20
C ARG A 8 -13.44 8.83 3.43
N PRO A 9 -14.49 8.32 4.10
CA PRO A 9 -14.36 7.33 5.16
C PRO A 9 -13.57 6.10 4.73
N THR A 10 -13.61 5.70 3.45
CA THR A 10 -12.94 4.50 2.93
C THR A 10 -11.42 4.61 2.90
N LEU A 11 -10.85 5.75 2.47
CA LEU A 11 -9.40 5.98 2.55
C LEU A 11 -8.93 5.97 4.00
N THR A 12 -9.64 6.70 4.86
CA THR A 12 -9.33 6.78 6.29
C THR A 12 -9.42 5.39 6.95
N LEU A 13 -10.49 4.66 6.67
CA LEU A 13 -10.69 3.30 7.16
C LEU A 13 -9.59 2.37 6.66
N SER A 14 -9.21 2.45 5.38
CA SER A 14 -8.13 1.62 4.84
C SER A 14 -6.79 1.91 5.54
N LEU A 15 -6.44 3.18 5.75
CA LEU A 15 -5.24 3.56 6.50
C LEU A 15 -5.27 3.03 7.94
N VAL A 16 -6.40 3.16 8.62
CA VAL A 16 -6.58 2.60 9.98
C VAL A 16 -6.42 1.08 9.96
N LEU A 17 -7.02 0.39 8.99
CA LEU A 17 -6.90 -1.06 8.86
C LEU A 17 -5.46 -1.50 8.56
N VAL A 18 -4.72 -0.76 7.73
CA VAL A 18 -3.29 -1.03 7.49
C VAL A 18 -2.51 -0.89 8.80
N VAL A 19 -2.76 0.15 9.60
CA VAL A 19 -2.10 0.30 10.89
C VAL A 19 -2.47 -0.85 11.85
N LEU A 20 -3.75 -1.20 11.95
CA LEU A 20 -4.20 -2.29 12.84
C LEU A 20 -3.63 -3.64 12.45
N VAL A 21 -3.62 -3.97 11.14
CA VAL A 21 -3.04 -5.22 10.62
C VAL A 21 -1.52 -5.23 10.83
N GLY A 22 -0.84 -4.10 10.58
CA GLY A 22 0.59 -3.96 10.87
C GLY A 22 0.91 -4.16 12.35
N VAL A 23 0.20 -3.49 13.26
CA VAL A 23 0.37 -3.71 14.70
C VAL A 23 0.10 -5.16 15.08
N SER A 24 -0.89 -5.80 14.46
CA SER A 24 -1.19 -7.22 14.70
C SER A 24 -0.04 -8.12 14.27
N TYR A 25 0.62 -7.86 13.13
CA TYR A 25 1.84 -8.58 12.74
C TYR A 25 2.94 -8.43 13.80
N GLY A 26 3.24 -7.21 14.23
CA GLY A 26 4.30 -6.95 15.21
C GLY A 26 4.04 -7.58 16.59
N VAL A 27 2.77 -7.72 16.99
CA VAL A 27 2.39 -8.34 18.27
C VAL A 27 2.33 -9.87 18.18
N LEU A 28 1.78 -10.41 17.09
CA LEU A 28 1.55 -11.86 16.94
C LEU A 28 2.78 -12.61 16.41
N PHE A 29 3.66 -11.93 15.69
CA PHE A 29 4.86 -12.51 15.06
C PHE A 29 6.10 -11.65 15.36
N PRO A 30 6.49 -11.48 16.63
CA PRO A 30 7.58 -10.57 17.01
C PRO A 30 8.96 -10.96 16.43
N ASP A 31 9.17 -12.25 16.14
CA ASP A 31 10.41 -12.76 15.53
C ASP A 31 10.39 -12.71 13.99
N ARG A 32 9.29 -12.25 13.38
CA ARG A 32 9.10 -12.12 11.92
C ARG A 32 8.75 -10.68 11.56
N THR A 33 9.67 -9.78 11.87
CA THR A 33 9.60 -8.35 11.54
C THR A 33 9.48 -8.09 10.04
N ASP A 34 10.01 -9.02 9.23
CA ASP A 34 9.85 -9.09 7.77
C ASP A 34 8.37 -9.07 7.35
N TYR A 35 7.49 -9.84 7.99
CA TYR A 35 6.06 -9.87 7.62
C TYR A 35 5.39 -8.50 7.76
N LEU A 36 5.66 -7.81 8.86
CA LEU A 36 5.23 -6.43 9.08
C LEU A 36 5.83 -5.51 8.01
N GLY A 37 7.13 -5.64 7.78
CA GLY A 37 7.86 -4.84 6.81
C GLY A 37 7.29 -4.94 5.40
N HIS A 38 7.15 -6.15 4.88
CA HIS A 38 6.59 -6.43 3.55
C HIS A 38 5.15 -5.95 3.42
N PHE A 39 4.31 -6.16 4.44
CA PHE A 39 2.94 -5.66 4.43
C PHE A 39 2.86 -4.12 4.36
N LEU A 40 3.61 -3.43 5.23
CA LEU A 40 3.64 -1.96 5.24
C LEU A 40 4.28 -1.38 3.98
N ALA A 41 5.33 -2.00 3.45
CA ALA A 41 5.96 -1.59 2.20
C ALA A 41 5.01 -1.78 1.01
N GLY A 42 4.29 -2.89 0.95
CA GLY A 42 3.27 -3.14 -0.07
C GLY A 42 2.12 -2.13 -0.02
N ALA A 43 1.59 -1.84 1.17
CA ALA A 43 0.57 -0.82 1.34
C ALA A 43 1.09 0.59 1.00
N GLY A 44 2.26 0.95 1.53
CA GLY A 44 2.85 2.26 1.39
C GLY A 44 3.24 2.59 -0.05
N GLY A 45 3.97 1.68 -0.69
CA GLY A 45 4.36 1.81 -2.10
C GLY A 45 3.14 1.90 -3.02
N THR A 46 2.09 1.12 -2.75
CA THR A 46 0.86 1.16 -3.55
C THR A 46 0.07 2.44 -3.32
N PHE A 47 -0.10 2.91 -2.09
CA PHE A 47 -0.74 4.21 -1.82
C PHE A 47 0.01 5.36 -2.50
N TRP A 48 1.34 5.35 -2.46
CA TRP A 48 2.17 6.35 -3.09
C TRP A 48 2.05 6.33 -4.62
N LEU A 49 2.10 5.14 -5.23
CA LEU A 49 1.85 4.95 -6.67
C LEU A 49 0.46 5.46 -7.06
N LEU A 50 -0.57 5.05 -6.31
CA LEU A 50 -1.96 5.42 -6.59
C LEU A 50 -2.22 6.92 -6.40
N ALA A 51 -1.52 7.57 -5.46
CA ALA A 51 -1.57 9.02 -5.33
C ALA A 51 -1.12 9.73 -6.61
N ILE A 52 -0.14 9.20 -7.33
CA ILE A 52 0.33 9.75 -8.61
C ILE A 52 -0.65 9.39 -9.73
N VAL A 53 -1.04 8.12 -9.83
CA VAL A 53 -1.86 7.61 -10.95
C VAL A 53 -3.27 8.22 -10.95
N VAL A 54 -3.88 8.41 -9.78
CA VAL A 54 -5.22 9.01 -9.66
C VAL A 54 -5.23 10.47 -10.09
N GLU A 55 -4.12 11.19 -9.94
CA GLU A 55 -4.03 12.58 -10.40
C GLU A 55 -4.15 12.73 -11.92
N LEU A 56 -3.88 11.64 -12.67
CA LEU A 56 -4.03 11.62 -14.11
C LEU A 56 -5.49 11.48 -14.55
N ASP A 57 -6.31 10.76 -13.78
CA ASP A 57 -7.76 10.61 -14.02
C ASP A 57 -8.50 10.25 -12.72
N ARG A 58 -9.00 11.29 -12.04
CA ARG A 58 -9.75 11.16 -10.77
C ARG A 58 -11.19 10.64 -10.96
N ASN A 59 -11.71 10.61 -12.18
CA ASN A 59 -13.10 10.23 -12.44
C ASN A 59 -13.23 8.72 -12.67
N SER A 60 -12.22 8.11 -13.28
CA SER A 60 -12.18 6.66 -13.53
C SER A 60 -11.67 5.88 -12.31
N ARG A 61 -12.25 4.70 -12.07
CA ARG A 61 -11.74 3.74 -11.07
C ARG A 61 -10.66 2.82 -11.63
N TRP A 62 -10.58 2.71 -12.95
CA TRP A 62 -9.68 1.78 -13.63
C TRP A 62 -8.19 2.07 -13.39
N PRO A 63 -7.72 3.33 -13.33
CA PRO A 63 -6.34 3.62 -12.96
C PRO A 63 -5.96 3.05 -11.60
N VAL A 64 -6.90 3.00 -10.65
CA VAL A 64 -6.67 2.37 -9.33
C VAL A 64 -6.49 0.87 -9.47
N VAL A 65 -7.39 0.20 -10.20
CA VAL A 65 -7.34 -1.26 -10.40
C VAL A 65 -6.03 -1.65 -11.10
N TYR A 66 -5.69 -0.99 -12.19
CA TYR A 66 -4.44 -1.27 -12.91
C TYR A 66 -3.20 -0.88 -12.11
N GLY A 67 -3.27 0.18 -11.30
CA GLY A 67 -2.18 0.58 -10.40
C GLY A 67 -1.90 -0.47 -9.32
N VAL A 68 -2.94 -1.07 -8.72
CA VAL A 68 -2.79 -2.18 -7.76
C VAL A 68 -2.18 -3.40 -8.45
N LEU A 69 -2.68 -3.78 -9.63
CA LEU A 69 -2.12 -4.91 -10.39
C LEU A 69 -0.65 -4.66 -10.75
N ALA A 70 -0.31 -3.45 -11.18
CA ALA A 70 1.06 -3.06 -11.47
C ALA A 70 1.94 -3.14 -10.21
N ALA A 71 1.46 -2.65 -9.06
CA ALA A 71 2.19 -2.74 -7.80
C ALA A 71 2.45 -4.20 -7.38
N VAL A 72 1.45 -5.08 -7.51
CA VAL A 72 1.62 -6.52 -7.23
C VAL A 72 2.63 -7.15 -8.18
N LEU A 73 2.53 -6.87 -9.49
CA LEU A 73 3.49 -7.41 -10.47
C LEU A 73 4.91 -6.87 -10.26
N LEU A 74 5.04 -5.60 -9.86
CA LEU A 74 6.32 -5.03 -9.45
C LEU A 74 6.87 -5.74 -8.22
N GLY A 75 6.03 -6.02 -7.22
CA GLY A 75 6.39 -6.84 -6.07
C GLY A 75 6.90 -8.22 -6.46
N VAL A 76 6.16 -8.94 -7.30
CA VAL A 76 6.58 -10.24 -7.87
C VAL A 76 7.94 -10.11 -8.57
N PHE A 77 8.13 -9.08 -9.39
CA PHE A 77 9.38 -8.88 -10.12
C PHE A 77 10.53 -8.59 -9.17
N THR A 78 10.34 -7.72 -8.17
CA THR A 78 11.35 -7.40 -7.16
C THR A 78 11.72 -8.64 -6.35
N GLU A 79 10.75 -9.44 -5.90
CA GLU A 79 11.00 -10.72 -5.24
C GLU A 79 11.78 -11.69 -6.15
N ALA A 80 11.34 -11.84 -7.40
CA ALA A 80 11.94 -12.80 -8.32
C ALA A 80 13.33 -12.40 -8.84
N THR A 81 13.71 -11.12 -8.76
CA THR A 81 14.97 -10.61 -9.34
C THR A 81 15.94 -10.05 -8.32
N VAL A 82 15.46 -9.23 -7.38
CA VAL A 82 16.29 -8.58 -6.37
C VAL A 82 16.45 -9.50 -5.17
N PHE A 83 15.35 -10.03 -4.64
CA PHE A 83 15.39 -10.86 -3.43
C PHE A 83 15.64 -12.34 -3.69
N ARG A 84 15.37 -12.86 -4.90
CA ARG A 84 15.76 -14.22 -5.29
C ARG A 84 17.29 -14.46 -5.26
N LEU A 85 18.09 -13.39 -5.30
CA LEU A 85 19.53 -13.50 -5.05
C LEU A 85 19.85 -13.86 -3.58
N ALA A 86 18.88 -13.67 -2.66
CA ALA A 86 18.94 -13.98 -1.24
C ALA A 86 18.08 -15.23 -0.87
N GLU A 87 16.76 -15.21 -1.09
CA GLU A 87 15.83 -16.35 -1.00
C GLU A 87 14.42 -15.85 -1.44
N PHE A 88 13.65 -16.63 -2.21
CA PHE A 88 12.27 -16.23 -2.55
C PHE A 88 11.31 -16.73 -1.47
N ASP A 89 10.68 -15.82 -0.71
CA ASP A 89 9.66 -16.17 0.29
C ASP A 89 8.24 -15.87 -0.25
N PRO A 90 7.40 -16.89 -0.48
CA PRO A 90 6.02 -16.68 -0.93
C PRO A 90 5.15 -15.95 0.11
N VAL A 91 5.51 -15.99 1.40
CA VAL A 91 4.78 -15.30 2.47
C VAL A 91 5.01 -13.79 2.38
N ASP A 92 6.22 -13.35 2.06
CA ASP A 92 6.57 -11.94 1.89
C ASP A 92 5.85 -11.34 0.69
N LEU A 93 5.84 -12.06 -0.43
CA LEU A 93 5.06 -11.67 -1.60
C LEU A 93 3.56 -11.57 -1.27
N ALA A 94 3.01 -12.50 -0.48
CA ALA A 94 1.61 -12.49 -0.07
C ALA A 94 1.30 -11.27 0.83
N ASN A 95 2.16 -10.98 1.81
CA ASN A 95 2.01 -9.84 2.72
C ASN A 95 2.09 -8.52 1.95
N GLN A 96 3.07 -8.37 1.06
CA GLN A 96 3.20 -7.19 0.19
C GLN A 96 1.97 -7.00 -0.71
N SER A 97 1.49 -8.07 -1.32
CA SER A 97 0.29 -8.05 -2.17
C SER A 97 -0.97 -7.70 -1.39
N LEU A 98 -1.11 -8.21 -0.16
CA LEU A 98 -2.23 -7.87 0.72
C LEU A 98 -2.22 -6.37 1.06
N GLY A 99 -1.06 -5.81 1.40
CA GLY A 99 -0.91 -4.37 1.62
C GLY A 99 -1.36 -3.55 0.41
N ALA A 100 -0.96 -3.96 -0.80
CA ALA A 100 -1.38 -3.31 -2.04
C ALA A 100 -2.90 -3.32 -2.25
N VAL A 101 -3.56 -4.43 -1.93
CA VAL A 101 -5.02 -4.55 -2.03
C VAL A 101 -5.74 -3.60 -1.06
N PHE A 102 -5.27 -3.49 0.19
CA PHE A 102 -5.84 -2.55 1.16
C PHE A 102 -5.72 -1.10 0.66
N ALA A 103 -4.55 -0.74 0.13
CA ALA A 103 -4.34 0.58 -0.48
C ALA A 103 -5.31 0.84 -1.65
N GLY A 104 -5.50 -0.18 -2.50
CA GLY A 104 -6.50 -0.18 -3.57
C GLY A 104 -7.91 0.13 -3.07
N PHE A 105 -8.39 -0.59 -2.05
CA PHE A 105 -9.73 -0.35 -1.49
C PHE A 105 -9.92 1.08 -0.96
N GLY A 106 -8.90 1.64 -0.30
CA GLY A 106 -8.95 3.02 0.16
C GLY A 106 -9.07 4.02 -0.99
N MET A 107 -8.31 3.79 -2.07
CA MET A 107 -8.24 4.71 -3.20
C MET A 107 -9.38 4.56 -4.20
N VAL A 108 -9.99 3.37 -4.37
CA VAL A 108 -11.11 3.18 -5.29
C VAL A 108 -12.22 4.18 -5.00
N ASP A 109 -12.55 4.45 -3.74
CA ASP A 109 -13.59 5.44 -3.40
C ASP A 109 -13.01 6.80 -2.99
N GLY A 110 -11.74 6.84 -2.58
CA GLY A 110 -11.03 8.07 -2.23
C GLY A 110 -10.69 8.95 -3.44
N ARG A 111 -10.51 8.36 -4.64
CA ARG A 111 -9.99 9.05 -5.83
C ARG A 111 -10.69 10.36 -6.24
N PRO A 112 -12.03 10.52 -6.10
CA PRO A 112 -12.70 11.73 -6.56
C PRO A 112 -12.48 12.96 -5.66
N TYR A 113 -11.78 12.80 -4.53
CA TYR A 113 -11.67 13.81 -3.48
C TYR A 113 -10.31 14.49 -3.49
N ASP A 114 -10.31 15.84 -3.46
CA ASP A 114 -9.11 16.66 -3.69
C ASP A 114 -7.94 16.37 -2.76
N ARG A 115 -8.22 15.99 -1.50
CA ARG A 115 -7.16 15.71 -0.52
C ARG A 115 -6.72 14.25 -0.47
N SER A 116 -7.46 13.33 -1.09
CA SER A 116 -7.19 11.90 -0.97
C SER A 116 -5.83 11.51 -1.54
N ALA A 117 -5.48 12.03 -2.72
CA ALA A 117 -4.18 11.76 -3.34
C ALA A 117 -3.02 12.28 -2.48
N GLY A 118 -3.12 13.52 -1.98
CA GLY A 118 -2.10 14.08 -1.09
C GLY A 118 -1.93 13.29 0.21
N ILE A 119 -3.04 12.89 0.85
CA ILE A 119 -3.02 12.08 2.08
C ILE A 119 -2.44 10.69 1.80
N ALA A 120 -2.88 10.03 0.73
CA ALA A 120 -2.35 8.73 0.31
C ALA A 120 -0.86 8.82 -0.03
N GLY A 121 -0.41 9.90 -0.67
CA GLY A 121 1.00 10.10 -0.99
C GLY A 121 1.87 10.24 0.25
N VAL A 122 1.48 11.09 1.21
CA VAL A 122 2.23 11.30 2.46
C VAL A 122 2.20 10.06 3.35
N ALA A 123 1.00 9.50 3.60
CA ALA A 123 0.85 8.29 4.41
C ALA A 123 1.54 7.10 3.74
N GLY A 124 1.41 6.97 2.42
CA GLY A 124 2.05 5.93 1.63
C GLY A 124 3.57 5.96 1.73
N LEU A 125 4.17 7.14 1.59
CA LEU A 125 5.61 7.31 1.75
C LEU A 125 6.07 6.97 3.18
N ALA A 126 5.34 7.41 4.20
CA ALA A 126 5.66 7.09 5.59
C ALA A 126 5.59 5.58 5.87
N LEU A 127 4.55 4.90 5.36
CA LEU A 127 4.39 3.45 5.48
C LEU A 127 5.46 2.69 4.70
N LEU A 128 5.85 3.18 3.52
CA LEU A 128 6.92 2.58 2.73
C LEU A 128 8.27 2.63 3.46
N VAL A 129 8.62 3.79 4.01
CA VAL A 129 9.85 3.95 4.81
C VAL A 129 9.83 3.07 6.05
N ALA A 130 8.71 3.05 6.78
CA ALA A 130 8.56 2.19 7.94
C ALA A 130 8.65 0.70 7.56
N GLY A 131 7.97 0.29 6.48
CA GLY A 131 7.99 -1.08 5.99
C GLY A 131 9.39 -1.53 5.60
N PHE A 132 10.14 -0.70 4.89
CA PHE A 132 11.54 -0.98 4.58
C PHE A 132 12.38 -1.10 5.86
N ALA A 133 12.21 -0.19 6.82
CA ALA A 133 12.96 -0.27 8.09
C ALA A 133 12.71 -1.58 8.86
N TYR A 134 11.47 -2.08 8.90
CA TYR A 134 11.14 -3.35 9.55
C TYR A 134 11.54 -4.59 8.73
N ALA A 135 11.48 -4.52 7.39
CA ALA A 135 11.86 -5.65 6.53
C ALA A 135 13.37 -5.97 6.58
N PHE A 136 14.20 -4.97 6.91
CA PHE A 136 15.66 -5.09 6.94
C PHE A 136 16.27 -4.89 8.34
N SER A 137 15.45 -4.97 9.40
CA SER A 137 15.89 -4.98 10.81
C SER A 137 16.00 -6.39 11.34
#